data_AF-A0A0S7ZZN0-F1
#
_entry.id   AF-A0A0S7ZZN0-F1
#
_cell.length_a   1.000
_cell.length_b   1.000
_cell.length_c   1.000
_cell.angle_alpha   90.00
_cell.angle_beta   90.00
_cell.angle_gamma   90.00
#
_symmetry.space_group_name_H-M   'P 1'
#
loop_
_entity.id
_entity.type
_entity.pdbx_description
1 polymer ?
#
loop_
_entity_poly.entity_id
_entity_poly.type
_entity_poly.pdbx_seq_one_letter_code
_entity_poly.pdbx_strand_id
1 'polypeptide(L)'
;MEGLVQVYNAFRFLQAIDGIDIDASCGMHVHHGVDRSNYNCKELQQLVRIVHHYEDLFYLLIPGDRKNADTCRPMEIDVQAFLEVCEGGGDAHNCQIKDLWYSIQNRFDTNGGENARYDKTRYHGLNLHSYWFRSTIEFRYHSALLEKVDEAIQWIIFTQFLIELSQGYVPDIFYYPEANKWLKTIYEIYTEFGYQERIKQASPIEVQSVEHIKLFH
;
A
#
# COMPACT_ATOMS: atom_id res chain seq x y z
N MET A 1 9.65 15.13 2.30
CA MET A 1 8.54 16.10 2.39
C MET A 1 8.25 16.84 1.07
N GLU A 2 9.26 17.24 0.27
CA GLU A 2 9.04 18.02 -0.96
C GLU A 2 8.01 17.40 -1.93
N GLY A 3 8.07 16.08 -2.16
CA GLY A 3 7.10 15.38 -3.00
C GLY A 3 5.64 15.43 -2.49
N LEU A 4 5.42 15.39 -1.17
CA LEU A 4 4.06 15.47 -0.60
C LEU A 4 3.47 16.88 -0.79
N VAL A 5 4.29 17.92 -0.72
CA VAL A 5 3.86 19.31 -1.02
C VAL A 5 3.46 19.43 -2.49
N GLN A 6 4.20 18.79 -3.41
CA GLN A 6 3.83 18.77 -4.83
C GLN A 6 2.51 18.03 -5.06
N VAL A 7 2.27 16.90 -4.37
CA VAL A 7 0.99 16.19 -4.42
C VAL A 7 -0.14 17.08 -3.90
N TYR A 8 0.03 17.71 -2.75
CA TYR A 8 -0.96 18.63 -2.19
C TYR A 8 -1.33 19.76 -3.17
N ASN A 9 -0.32 20.37 -3.79
CA ASN A 9 -0.52 21.41 -4.81
C ASN A 9 -1.22 20.88 -6.06
N ALA A 10 -0.96 19.64 -6.47
CA ALA A 10 -1.66 19.01 -7.59
C ALA A 10 -3.15 18.80 -7.28
N PHE A 11 -3.50 18.34 -6.07
CA PHE A 11 -4.90 18.25 -5.64
C PHE A 11 -5.57 19.63 -5.62
N ARG A 12 -4.91 20.63 -5.04
CA ARG A 12 -5.40 22.02 -5.02
C ARG A 12 -5.63 22.57 -6.42
N PHE A 13 -4.77 22.24 -7.37
CA PHE A 13 -4.93 22.62 -8.77
C PHE A 13 -6.13 21.92 -9.41
N LEU A 14 -6.26 20.59 -9.25
CA LEU A 14 -7.39 19.83 -9.81
C LEU A 14 -8.75 20.31 -9.26
N GLN A 15 -8.82 20.62 -7.97
CA GLN A 15 -10.02 21.18 -7.33
C GLN A 15 -10.41 22.58 -7.86
N ALA A 16 -9.48 23.32 -8.46
CA ALA A 16 -9.72 24.66 -8.99
C ALA A 16 -10.21 24.65 -10.44
N ILE A 17 -10.27 23.49 -11.10
CA ILE A 17 -10.73 23.36 -12.48
C ILE A 17 -12.24 23.08 -12.48
N ASP A 18 -13.01 24.00 -13.07
CA ASP A 18 -14.44 23.83 -13.25
C ASP A 18 -14.76 22.60 -14.10
N GLY A 19 -15.71 21.78 -13.65
CA GLY A 19 -16.19 20.61 -14.37
C GLY A 19 -15.39 19.33 -14.15
N ILE A 20 -14.37 19.33 -13.28
CA ILE A 20 -13.80 18.09 -12.73
C ILE A 20 -14.69 17.60 -11.60
N ASP A 21 -15.15 16.37 -11.70
CA ASP A 21 -15.93 15.69 -10.67
C ASP A 21 -15.45 14.25 -10.52
N ILE A 22 -15.73 13.64 -9.37
CA ILE A 22 -15.43 12.24 -9.07
C ILE A 22 -16.71 11.51 -8.69
N ASP A 23 -16.84 10.27 -9.17
CA ASP A 23 -17.98 9.42 -8.85
C ASP A 23 -17.56 8.09 -8.21
N ALA A 24 -18.53 7.21 -7.96
CA ALA A 24 -18.28 5.91 -7.35
C ALA A 24 -17.43 4.96 -8.23
N SER A 25 -17.28 5.24 -9.53
CA SER A 25 -16.40 4.48 -10.42
C SER A 25 -14.93 4.90 -10.30
N CYS A 26 -14.67 6.07 -9.70
CA CYS A 26 -13.34 6.60 -9.50
C CYS A 26 -12.62 5.93 -8.30
N GLY A 27 -11.28 5.87 -8.36
CA GLY A 27 -10.44 5.35 -7.29
C GLY A 27 -9.12 6.11 -7.24
N MET A 28 -8.46 6.08 -6.08
CA MET A 28 -7.11 6.61 -5.94
C MET A 28 -6.12 5.47 -5.79
N HIS A 29 -5.15 5.40 -6.70
CA HIS A 29 -4.07 4.42 -6.63
C HIS A 29 -2.74 5.11 -6.31
N VAL A 30 -1.94 4.48 -5.46
CA VAL A 30 -0.61 4.96 -5.10
C VAL A 30 0.42 3.95 -5.60
N HIS A 31 1.35 4.43 -6.42
CA HIS A 31 2.48 3.63 -6.91
C HIS A 31 3.75 4.04 -6.18
N HIS A 32 4.36 3.10 -5.47
CA HIS A 32 5.66 3.28 -4.83
C HIS A 32 6.75 2.68 -5.72
N GLY A 33 7.67 3.52 -6.19
CA GLY A 33 8.81 3.07 -6.98
C GLY A 33 9.74 2.20 -6.14
N VAL A 34 10.14 1.05 -6.69
CA VAL A 34 11.07 0.14 -6.02
C VAL A 34 12.22 -0.25 -6.95
N ASP A 35 13.42 -0.30 -6.39
CA ASP A 35 14.57 -0.85 -7.07
C ASP A 35 14.58 -2.37 -6.90
N ARG A 36 14.35 -3.11 -8.00
CA ARG A 36 14.26 -4.58 -8.01
C ARG A 36 15.57 -5.29 -7.65
N SER A 37 16.70 -4.57 -7.58
CA SER A 37 17.95 -5.12 -7.04
C SER A 37 17.96 -5.15 -5.51
N ASN A 38 17.19 -4.26 -4.87
CA ASN A 38 17.13 -4.08 -3.41
C ASN A 38 15.77 -4.48 -2.80
N TYR A 39 14.73 -4.60 -3.62
CA TYR A 39 13.38 -4.98 -3.23
C TYR A 39 12.98 -6.23 -4.03
N ASN A 40 13.28 -7.42 -3.50
CA ASN A 40 13.20 -8.70 -4.19
C ASN A 40 12.23 -9.66 -3.47
N CYS A 41 12.49 -10.97 -3.47
CA CYS A 41 11.60 -11.97 -2.86
C CYS A 41 11.25 -11.63 -1.41
N LYS A 42 12.28 -11.32 -0.60
CA LYS A 42 12.12 -11.16 0.84
C LYS A 42 11.19 -10.00 1.16
N GLU A 43 11.39 -8.86 0.51
CA GLU A 43 10.59 -7.65 0.73
C GLU A 43 9.16 -7.85 0.22
N LEU A 44 8.98 -8.51 -0.94
CA LEU A 44 7.65 -8.86 -1.45
C LEU A 44 6.90 -9.82 -0.52
N GLN A 45 7.59 -10.81 0.05
CA GLN A 45 7.00 -11.73 1.03
C GLN A 45 6.61 -11.00 2.30
N GLN A 46 7.46 -10.13 2.85
CA GLN A 46 7.09 -9.35 4.03
C GLN A 46 5.91 -8.41 3.75
N LEU A 47 5.90 -7.77 2.57
CA LEU A 47 4.78 -6.92 2.19
C LEU A 47 3.48 -7.71 2.11
N VAL A 48 3.47 -8.86 1.41
CA VAL A 48 2.29 -9.72 1.32
C VAL A 48 1.85 -10.21 2.69
N ARG A 49 2.80 -10.62 3.56
CA ARG A 49 2.50 -11.04 4.94
C ARG A 49 1.75 -9.95 5.71
N ILE A 50 2.25 -8.71 5.67
CA ILE A 50 1.64 -7.59 6.40
C ILE A 50 0.30 -7.22 5.76
N VAL A 51 0.28 -6.98 4.45
CA VAL A 51 -0.91 -6.49 3.76
C VAL A 51 -2.03 -7.52 3.80
N HIS A 52 -1.76 -8.79 3.55
CA HIS A 52 -2.80 -9.83 3.63
C HIS A 52 -3.41 -9.94 5.03
N HIS A 53 -2.60 -9.84 6.07
CA HIS A 53 -3.08 -9.89 7.47
C HIS A 53 -4.02 -8.73 7.81
N TYR A 54 -3.76 -7.52 7.28
CA TYR A 54 -4.57 -6.32 7.52
C TYR A 54 -5.53 -5.95 6.38
N GLU A 55 -5.62 -6.75 5.31
CA GLU A 55 -6.34 -6.38 4.09
C GLU A 55 -7.82 -6.13 4.36
N ASP A 56 -8.46 -6.98 5.16
CA ASP A 56 -9.86 -6.80 5.56
C ASP A 56 -10.08 -5.51 6.37
N LEU A 57 -9.11 -5.14 7.22
CA LEU A 57 -9.15 -3.87 7.94
C LEU A 57 -9.01 -2.68 6.98
N PHE A 58 -8.15 -2.77 5.96
CA PHE A 58 -8.02 -1.70 4.96
C PHE A 58 -9.34 -1.46 4.25
N TYR A 59 -10.03 -2.52 3.83
CA TYR A 59 -11.37 -2.40 3.23
C TYR A 59 -12.42 -1.82 4.19
N LEU A 60 -12.33 -2.12 5.49
CA LEU A 60 -13.22 -1.54 6.50
C LEU A 60 -12.97 -0.04 6.72
N LEU A 61 -11.70 0.40 6.63
CA LEU A 61 -11.30 1.77 6.92
C LEU A 61 -11.53 2.75 5.77
N ILE A 62 -11.65 2.27 4.53
CA ILE A 62 -11.88 3.11 3.35
C ILE A 62 -13.37 3.27 3.03
N PRO A 63 -13.80 4.40 2.42
CA PRO A 63 -15.20 4.60 2.07
C PRO A 63 -15.61 3.77 0.84
N GLY A 64 -16.86 3.30 0.87
CA GLY A 64 -17.52 2.60 -0.23
C GLY A 64 -17.29 1.09 -0.23
N ASP A 65 -17.97 0.38 -1.14
CA ASP A 65 -17.86 -1.07 -1.25
C ASP A 65 -16.70 -1.49 -2.17
N ARG A 66 -15.48 -1.05 -1.81
CA ARG A 66 -14.28 -1.29 -2.63
C ARG A 66 -13.92 -2.77 -2.71
N LYS A 67 -14.17 -3.54 -1.64
CA LYS A 67 -13.88 -4.97 -1.56
C LYS A 67 -14.59 -5.79 -2.64
N ASN A 68 -15.79 -5.39 -3.02
CA ASN A 68 -16.58 -6.06 -4.06
C ASN A 68 -16.38 -5.46 -5.46
N ALA A 69 -15.52 -4.45 -5.61
CA ALA A 69 -15.25 -3.83 -6.90
C ALA A 69 -14.32 -4.70 -7.75
N ASP A 70 -14.66 -4.87 -9.03
CA ASP A 70 -13.88 -5.68 -9.96
C ASP A 70 -12.46 -5.17 -10.23
N THR A 71 -12.16 -3.93 -9.85
CA THR A 71 -10.88 -3.25 -10.03
C THR A 71 -10.08 -3.09 -8.74
N CYS A 72 -10.57 -3.66 -7.63
CA CYS A 72 -10.01 -3.53 -6.28
C CYS A 72 -10.35 -4.77 -5.40
N ARG A 73 -10.05 -5.97 -5.90
CA ARG A 73 -10.39 -7.23 -5.23
C ARG A 73 -9.40 -7.56 -4.11
N PRO A 74 -9.78 -8.31 -3.07
CA PRO A 74 -8.83 -8.92 -2.14
C PRO A 74 -7.79 -9.77 -2.88
N MET A 75 -6.62 -9.99 -2.28
CA MET A 75 -5.65 -10.92 -2.84
C MET A 75 -6.21 -12.35 -2.84
N GLU A 76 -6.14 -13.04 -3.98
CA GLU A 76 -6.66 -14.40 -4.16
C GLU A 76 -5.50 -15.37 -4.47
N ILE A 77 -4.47 -15.33 -3.62
CA ILE A 77 -3.26 -16.16 -3.73
C ILE A 77 -3.19 -17.22 -2.62
N ASP A 78 -2.43 -18.29 -2.85
CA ASP A 78 -1.96 -19.15 -1.77
C ASP A 78 -0.86 -18.43 -1.00
N VAL A 79 -1.24 -17.72 0.06
CA VAL A 79 -0.32 -16.92 0.88
C VAL A 79 0.72 -17.80 1.56
N GLN A 80 0.35 -19.00 2.02
CA GLN A 80 1.31 -19.89 2.67
C GLN A 80 2.40 -20.29 1.68
N ALA A 81 2.02 -20.74 0.48
CA ALA A 81 2.97 -21.03 -0.58
C ALA A 81 3.81 -19.80 -0.96
N PHE A 82 3.20 -18.61 -1.01
CA PHE A 82 3.90 -17.35 -1.32
C PHE A 82 4.99 -17.03 -0.30
N LEU A 83 4.72 -17.24 1.00
CA LEU A 83 5.65 -16.98 2.10
C LEU A 83 6.70 -18.09 2.27
N GLU A 84 6.41 -19.32 1.84
CA GLU A 84 7.32 -20.46 1.94
C GLU A 84 8.29 -20.59 0.76
N VAL A 85 8.18 -19.76 -0.29
CA VAL A 85 9.14 -19.76 -1.40
C VAL A 85 10.55 -19.54 -0.86
N CYS A 86 11.33 -20.61 -0.82
CA CYS A 86 12.75 -20.56 -0.51
C CYS A 86 13.50 -19.89 -1.66
N GLU A 87 14.50 -19.06 -1.34
CA GLU A 87 15.53 -18.63 -2.30
C GLU A 87 16.35 -19.85 -2.73
N GLY A 88 15.83 -20.65 -3.67
CA GLY A 88 16.62 -21.64 -4.39
C GLY A 88 17.76 -20.89 -5.08
N GLY A 89 19.00 -21.30 -4.86
CA GLY A 89 20.24 -20.59 -5.20
C GLY A 89 20.55 -20.39 -6.69
N GLY A 90 19.55 -20.15 -7.54
CA GLY A 90 19.70 -19.72 -8.92
C GLY A 90 19.02 -18.37 -9.09
N ASP A 91 19.83 -17.33 -9.35
CA ASP A 91 19.47 -15.97 -9.75
C ASP A 91 18.31 -15.33 -8.98
N ALA A 92 18.66 -14.45 -8.02
CA ALA A 92 17.77 -13.61 -7.19
C ALA A 92 16.70 -12.79 -7.97
N HIS A 93 16.71 -12.84 -9.29
CA HIS A 93 15.75 -12.18 -10.18
C HIS A 93 14.52 -13.02 -10.54
N ASN A 94 14.55 -14.35 -10.38
CA ASN A 94 13.48 -15.24 -10.87
C ASN A 94 12.84 -16.07 -9.74
N CYS A 95 12.31 -15.34 -8.77
CA CYS A 95 11.61 -15.91 -7.62
C CYS A 95 10.28 -16.56 -8.01
N GLN A 96 10.01 -17.78 -7.52
CA GLN A 96 8.76 -18.51 -7.79
C GLN A 96 7.49 -17.76 -7.34
N ILE A 97 7.61 -16.71 -6.52
CA ILE A 97 6.51 -15.81 -6.16
C ILE A 97 5.86 -15.16 -7.39
N LYS A 98 6.60 -14.99 -8.49
CA LYS A 98 6.04 -14.48 -9.75
C LYS A 98 5.01 -15.46 -10.30
N ASP A 99 5.35 -16.75 -10.33
CA ASP A 99 4.46 -17.79 -10.85
C ASP A 99 3.23 -17.96 -9.95
N LEU A 100 3.40 -17.81 -8.62
CA LEU A 100 2.29 -17.79 -7.67
C LEU A 100 1.37 -16.58 -7.88
N TRP A 101 1.94 -15.40 -8.17
CA TRP A 101 1.15 -14.22 -8.49
C TRP A 101 0.38 -14.36 -9.81
N TYR A 102 1.00 -14.96 -10.83
CA TYR A 102 0.35 -15.28 -12.11
C TYR A 102 -0.27 -16.68 -12.11
N SER A 103 -0.89 -17.08 -10.99
CA SER A 103 -1.63 -18.33 -10.87
C SER A 103 -3.08 -18.16 -11.31
N ILE A 104 -3.72 -19.28 -11.71
CA ILE A 104 -5.14 -19.30 -12.07
C ILE A 104 -6.01 -18.87 -10.88
N GLN A 105 -5.59 -19.20 -9.65
CA GLN A 105 -6.22 -18.78 -8.40
C GLN A 105 -6.27 -17.26 -8.30
N ASN A 106 -5.17 -16.58 -8.62
CA ASN A 106 -5.10 -15.12 -8.67
C ASN A 106 -5.67 -14.54 -9.98
N ARG A 107 -6.58 -15.29 -10.62
CA ARG A 107 -7.29 -14.95 -11.87
C ARG A 107 -6.39 -14.60 -13.04
N PHE A 108 -5.18 -15.17 -13.09
CA PHE A 108 -4.33 -15.06 -14.27
C PHE A 108 -5.07 -15.52 -15.53
N ASP A 109 -5.04 -14.70 -16.58
CA ASP A 109 -5.73 -14.98 -17.83
C ASP A 109 -4.74 -15.52 -18.86
N THR A 110 -4.72 -16.84 -19.02
CA THR A 110 -3.86 -17.52 -19.99
C THR A 110 -4.16 -17.13 -21.44
N ASN A 111 -5.36 -16.62 -21.73
CA ASN A 111 -5.78 -16.14 -23.06
C ASN A 111 -5.69 -14.61 -23.19
N GLY A 112 -5.64 -13.87 -22.08
CA GLY A 112 -5.47 -12.41 -22.01
C GLY A 112 -4.01 -11.96 -22.16
N GLY A 113 -3.06 -12.90 -22.20
CA GLY A 113 -1.62 -12.67 -22.29
C GLY A 113 -1.12 -11.98 -23.57
N GLU A 114 -1.98 -11.68 -24.54
CA GLU A 114 -1.61 -10.89 -25.73
C GLU A 114 -1.24 -9.44 -25.38
N ASN A 115 -1.72 -8.92 -24.25
CA ASN A 115 -1.32 -7.60 -23.76
C ASN A 115 -1.01 -7.65 -22.27
N ALA A 116 0.27 -7.84 -21.94
CA ALA A 116 0.79 -7.87 -20.57
C ALA A 116 0.29 -6.69 -19.71
N ARG A 117 -0.06 -5.54 -20.30
CA ARG A 117 -0.62 -4.37 -19.60
C ARG A 117 -2.00 -4.60 -18.95
N TYR A 118 -2.81 -5.52 -19.49
CA TYR A 118 -4.20 -5.75 -19.10
C TYR A 118 -4.42 -7.10 -18.41
N ASP A 119 -3.36 -7.70 -17.89
CA ASP A 119 -3.46 -8.91 -17.09
C ASP A 119 -4.40 -8.70 -15.89
N LYS A 120 -5.31 -9.64 -15.65
CA LYS A 120 -6.35 -9.53 -14.62
C LYS A 120 -5.81 -9.52 -13.20
N THR A 121 -4.61 -10.05 -12.96
CA THR A 121 -3.90 -9.99 -11.66
C THR A 121 -3.58 -8.56 -11.23
N ARG A 122 -3.78 -7.56 -12.11
CA ARG A 122 -3.60 -6.14 -11.75
C ARG A 122 -4.72 -5.55 -10.90
N TYR A 123 -5.86 -6.23 -10.79
CA TYR A 123 -7.09 -5.70 -10.23
C TYR A 123 -7.31 -6.06 -8.75
N HIS A 124 -6.23 -6.46 -8.06
CA HIS A 124 -6.23 -6.62 -6.61
C HIS A 124 -5.91 -5.30 -5.89
N GLY A 125 -6.41 -5.14 -4.67
CA GLY A 125 -6.14 -3.98 -3.82
C GLY A 125 -4.64 -3.74 -3.64
N LEU A 126 -3.87 -4.80 -3.36
CA LEU A 126 -2.43 -4.82 -3.57
C LEU A 126 -2.15 -5.37 -4.96
N ASN A 127 -1.48 -4.61 -5.82
CA ASN A 127 -1.16 -5.06 -7.16
C ASN A 127 0.36 -5.23 -7.35
N LEU A 128 0.81 -6.49 -7.35
CA LEU A 128 2.20 -6.85 -7.66
C LEU A 128 2.46 -7.02 -9.16
N HIS A 129 1.45 -7.08 -10.04
CA HIS A 129 1.70 -7.03 -11.50
C HIS A 129 2.53 -5.79 -11.88
N SER A 130 2.27 -4.65 -11.21
CA SER A 130 3.03 -3.41 -11.43
C SER A 130 4.52 -3.53 -11.06
N TYR A 131 4.91 -4.46 -10.19
CA TYR A 131 6.31 -4.70 -9.82
C TYR A 131 7.10 -5.19 -11.03
N TRP A 132 6.58 -6.19 -11.74
CA TRP A 132 7.24 -6.71 -12.94
C TRP A 132 7.06 -5.82 -14.17
N PHE A 133 5.95 -5.09 -14.26
CA PHE A 133 5.64 -4.25 -15.42
C PHE A 133 6.28 -2.85 -15.37
N ARG A 134 6.40 -2.25 -14.18
CA ARG A 134 6.82 -0.83 -14.00
C ARG A 134 7.86 -0.62 -12.89
N SER A 135 8.31 -1.68 -12.21
CA SER A 135 9.15 -1.55 -11.01
C SER A 135 8.50 -0.68 -9.93
N THR A 136 7.18 -0.86 -9.73
CA THR A 136 6.45 -0.20 -8.64
C THR A 136 5.55 -1.17 -7.91
N ILE A 137 5.30 -0.95 -6.63
CA ILE A 137 4.18 -1.57 -5.91
C ILE A 137 2.96 -0.64 -6.01
N GLU A 138 1.81 -1.15 -6.46
CA GLU A 138 0.58 -0.36 -6.59
C GLU A 138 -0.43 -0.74 -5.51
N PHE A 139 -0.92 0.26 -4.77
CA PHE A 139 -2.05 0.16 -3.85
C PHE A 139 -3.30 0.77 -4.48
N ARG A 140 -4.32 -0.05 -4.73
CA ARG A 140 -5.56 0.27 -5.46
C ARG A 140 -6.80 0.38 -4.57
N TYR A 141 -6.62 0.20 -3.26
CA TYR A 141 -7.68 0.12 -2.27
C TYR A 141 -8.65 1.30 -2.33
N HIS A 142 -8.12 2.52 -2.23
CA HIS A 142 -8.91 3.69 -1.86
C HIS A 142 -9.89 4.15 -2.95
N SER A 143 -11.09 4.55 -2.53
CA SER A 143 -12.00 5.37 -3.34
C SER A 143 -11.37 6.72 -3.68
N ALA A 144 -11.94 7.43 -4.66
CA ALA A 144 -11.43 8.74 -5.05
C ALA A 144 -11.47 9.75 -3.89
N LEU A 145 -10.41 10.58 -3.81
CA LEU A 145 -10.15 11.49 -2.69
C LEU A 145 -9.96 12.95 -3.14
N LEU A 146 -10.45 13.34 -4.33
CA LEU A 146 -10.20 14.66 -4.91
C LEU A 146 -10.53 15.80 -3.93
N GLU A 147 -11.64 15.69 -3.19
CA GLU A 147 -12.09 16.70 -2.21
C GLU A 147 -11.49 16.52 -0.80
N LYS A 148 -10.78 15.42 -0.56
CA LYS A 148 -10.26 15.01 0.76
C LYS A 148 -8.74 14.87 0.74
N VAL A 149 -8.06 15.96 0.44
CA VAL A 149 -6.59 15.98 0.23
C VAL A 149 -5.82 15.46 1.44
N ASP A 150 -6.24 15.81 2.66
CA ASP A 150 -5.57 15.35 3.88
C ASP A 150 -5.66 13.81 4.01
N GLU A 151 -6.80 13.22 3.67
CA GLU A 151 -6.98 11.77 3.65
C GLU A 151 -6.11 11.11 2.57
N ALA A 152 -5.93 11.76 1.41
CA ALA A 152 -5.07 11.28 0.34
C ALA A 152 -3.59 11.28 0.77
N ILE A 153 -3.13 12.36 1.41
CA ILE A 153 -1.77 12.46 1.94
C ILE A 153 -1.53 11.42 3.03
N GLN A 154 -2.49 11.23 3.94
CA GLN A 154 -2.42 10.20 4.97
C GLN A 154 -2.32 8.79 4.37
N TRP A 155 -3.09 8.50 3.32
CA TRP A 155 -3.03 7.22 2.61
C TRP A 155 -1.69 6.98 1.91
N ILE A 156 -1.11 8.02 1.29
CA ILE A 156 0.23 7.95 0.69
C ILE A 156 1.29 7.64 1.77
N ILE A 157 1.24 8.34 2.90
CA ILE A 157 2.14 8.11 4.03
C ILE A 157 2.00 6.69 4.57
N PHE A 158 0.78 6.22 4.78
CA PHE A 158 0.51 4.88 5.28
C PHE A 158 1.04 3.79 4.36
N THR A 159 0.77 3.90 3.05
CA THR A 159 1.25 2.91 2.08
C THR A 159 2.77 2.97 1.90
N GLN A 160 3.39 4.16 1.99
CA GLN A 160 4.86 4.29 2.03
C GLN A 160 5.45 3.59 3.26
N PHE A 161 4.83 3.76 4.43
CA PHE A 161 5.23 3.07 5.65
C PHE A 161 5.20 1.54 5.48
N LEU A 162 4.18 0.97 4.82
CA LEU A 162 4.12 -0.48 4.55
C LEU A 162 5.28 -0.95 3.65
N ILE A 163 5.66 -0.15 2.66
CA ILE A 163 6.83 -0.44 1.82
C ILE A 163 8.10 -0.45 2.67
N GLU A 164 8.35 0.59 3.46
CA GLU A 164 9.55 0.68 4.29
C GLU A 164 9.62 -0.43 5.35
N LEU A 165 8.49 -0.73 5.99
CA LEU A 165 8.37 -1.81 6.95
C LEU A 165 8.68 -3.17 6.32
N SER A 166 8.23 -3.40 5.08
CA SER A 166 8.56 -4.63 4.34
C SER A 166 10.04 -4.77 3.99
N GLN A 167 10.79 -3.66 3.99
CA GLN A 167 12.26 -3.64 3.85
C GLN A 167 12.99 -3.78 5.20
N GLY A 168 12.25 -3.95 6.30
CA GLY A 168 12.81 -4.03 7.65
C GLY A 168 13.16 -2.66 8.26
N TYR A 169 12.75 -1.55 7.64
CA TYR A 169 12.89 -0.25 8.27
C TYR A 169 11.77 -0.05 9.29
N VAL A 170 12.14 -0.03 10.58
CA VAL A 170 11.19 0.10 11.69
C VAL A 170 11.59 1.33 12.54
N PRO A 171 11.14 2.54 12.18
CA PRO A 171 11.47 3.75 12.93
C PRO A 171 10.77 3.79 14.28
N ASP A 172 11.29 4.61 15.20
CA ASP A 172 10.54 5.00 16.39
C ASP A 172 9.39 5.94 15.99
N ILE A 173 8.22 5.74 16.58
CA ILE A 173 7.02 6.54 16.32
C ILE A 173 6.46 7.07 17.63
N PHE A 174 5.67 8.14 17.57
CA PHE A 174 5.04 8.71 18.76
C PHE A 174 3.56 8.34 18.86
N TYR A 175 3.12 8.05 20.07
CA TYR A 175 1.71 7.82 20.39
C TYR A 175 0.96 9.15 20.51
N TYR A 176 -0.14 9.26 19.78
CA TYR A 176 -1.07 10.38 19.85
C TYR A 176 -2.49 9.86 20.10
N PRO A 177 -3.18 10.31 21.18
CA PRO A 177 -4.55 9.86 21.48
C PRO A 177 -5.54 10.13 20.34
N GLU A 178 -5.39 11.30 19.69
CA GLU A 178 -6.23 11.74 18.57
C GLU A 178 -5.67 11.33 17.20
N ALA A 179 -4.86 10.26 17.15
CA ALA A 179 -4.33 9.73 15.90
C ALA A 179 -5.46 9.39 14.90
N ASN A 180 -5.22 9.69 13.62
CA ASN A 180 -6.10 9.26 12.53
C ASN A 180 -6.09 7.73 12.39
N LYS A 181 -7.04 7.19 11.62
CA LYS A 181 -7.23 5.75 11.43
C LYS A 181 -5.96 5.02 10.95
N TRP A 182 -5.19 5.63 10.05
CA TRP A 182 -3.98 5.01 9.49
C TRP A 182 -2.86 4.93 10.51
N LEU A 183 -2.66 5.97 11.32
CA LEU A 183 -1.67 5.94 12.39
C LEU A 183 -2.07 4.97 13.52
N LYS A 184 -3.38 4.83 13.80
CA LYS A 184 -3.89 3.79 14.70
C LYS A 184 -3.57 2.39 14.17
N THR A 185 -3.77 2.14 12.86
CA THR A 185 -3.36 0.88 12.23
C THR A 185 -1.85 0.64 12.30
N ILE A 186 -1.02 1.69 12.19
CA ILE A 186 0.43 1.56 12.40
C ILE A 186 0.75 1.11 13.84
N TYR A 187 0.03 1.61 14.85
CA TYR A 187 0.20 1.15 16.24
C TYR A 187 -0.18 -0.32 16.41
N GLU A 188 -1.26 -0.77 15.76
CA GLU A 188 -1.67 -2.17 15.75
C GLU A 188 -0.61 -3.07 15.10
N ILE A 189 -0.13 -2.69 13.91
CA ILE A 189 0.98 -3.36 13.22
C ILE A 189 2.21 -3.45 14.12
N TYR A 190 2.61 -2.35 14.76
CA TYR A 190 3.78 -2.34 15.65
C TYR A 190 3.59 -3.28 16.84
N THR A 191 2.40 -3.32 17.43
CA THR A 191 2.13 -4.16 18.59
C THR A 191 2.13 -5.64 18.20
N GLU A 192 1.46 -6.01 17.11
CA GLU A 192 1.36 -7.41 16.67
C GLU A 192 2.68 -7.98 16.13
N PHE A 193 3.52 -7.13 15.51
CA PHE A 193 4.81 -7.54 14.97
C PHE A 193 5.96 -7.40 16.00
N GLY A 194 5.64 -7.10 17.26
CA GLY A 194 6.61 -7.09 18.37
C GLY A 194 7.50 -5.84 18.43
N TYR A 195 7.07 -4.75 17.83
CA TYR A 195 7.74 -3.44 17.80
C TYR A 195 7.16 -2.45 18.81
N GLN A 196 6.38 -2.88 19.81
CA GLN A 196 5.73 -1.95 20.76
C GLN A 196 6.71 -1.00 21.48
N GLU A 197 7.95 -1.45 21.73
CA GLU A 197 8.99 -0.63 22.38
C GLU A 197 9.42 0.59 21.54
N ARG A 198 9.10 0.59 20.23
CA ARG A 198 9.35 1.71 19.31
C ARG A 198 8.24 2.75 19.33
N ILE A 199 7.12 2.49 20.01
CA ILE A 199 6.05 3.47 20.23
C ILE A 199 6.39 4.31 21.47
N LYS A 200 6.86 5.53 21.25
CA LYS A 200 7.27 6.48 22.29
C LYS A 200 6.10 7.37 22.70
N GLN A 201 6.14 7.87 23.93
CA GLN A 201 5.21 8.90 24.38
C GLN A 201 5.60 10.25 23.76
N ALA A 202 4.64 10.95 23.15
CA ALA A 202 4.87 12.30 22.65
C ALA A 202 5.14 13.25 23.83
N SER A 203 6.06 14.20 23.64
CA SER A 203 6.24 15.26 24.63
C SER A 203 5.00 16.17 24.66
N PRO A 204 4.67 16.84 25.79
CA PRO A 204 3.50 17.71 25.90
C PRO A 204 3.46 18.84 24.86
N ILE A 205 4.60 19.22 24.29
CA ILE A 205 4.73 20.26 23.26
C ILE A 205 4.32 19.72 21.87
N GLU A 206 4.63 18.44 21.57
CA GLU A 206 4.31 17.81 20.28
C GLU A 206 2.81 17.54 20.12
N VAL A 207 2.11 17.27 21.23
CA VAL A 207 0.64 17.04 21.26
C VAL A 207 -0.16 18.25 20.76
N GLN A 208 0.39 19.47 20.81
CA GLN A 208 -0.27 20.67 20.29
C GLN A 208 -0.13 20.85 18.78
N SER A 209 0.77 20.11 18.12
CA SER A 209 1.12 20.29 16.70
C SER A 209 0.47 19.28 15.75
N VAL A 210 -0.36 18.38 16.27
CA VAL A 210 -0.85 17.15 15.60
C VAL A 210 -1.86 17.42 14.48
N GLU A 211 -2.26 18.68 14.24
CA GLU A 211 -3.07 19.02 13.06
C GLU A 211 -2.36 18.70 11.73
N HIS A 212 -1.02 18.57 11.74
CA HIS A 212 -0.27 18.12 10.58
C HIS A 212 0.76 17.05 10.97
N ILE A 213 0.46 15.82 10.54
CA ILE A 213 1.24 14.60 10.77
C ILE A 213 2.73 14.81 10.41
N LYS A 214 3.59 14.91 11.43
CA LYS A 214 5.04 14.74 11.30
C LYS A 214 5.37 13.27 11.60
N LEU A 215 5.21 12.40 10.61
CA LEU A 215 5.59 10.98 10.73
C LEU A 215 7.05 10.71 10.35
N PHE A 216 7.79 11.70 9.82
CA PHE A 216 9.19 11.51 9.43
C PHE A 216 9.98 12.79 9.73
N HIS A 217 10.95 12.67 10.64
CA HIS A 217 12.02 13.64 10.85
C HIS A 217 13.30 13.16 10.16
#